data_AF-A0A9W6RCA4-F1
#
_entry.id   AF-A0A9W6RCA4-F1
#
_cell.length_a   1.000
_cell.length_b   1.000
_cell.length_c   1.000
_cell.angle_alpha   90.00
_cell.angle_beta   90.00
_cell.angle_gamma   90.00
#
_symmetry.space_group_name_H-M   'P 1'
#
loop_
_entity.id
_entity.type
_entity.pdbx_description
1 polymer ?
#
loop_
_entity_poly.entity_id
_entity_poly.type
_entity_poly.pdbx_seq_one_letter_code
_entity_poly.pdbx_strand_id
1 'polypeptide(L)'
;MTRLTLDDVYDHVSGVCFKTGPPGQVGAETEWFVEDRRSPDSRVTIGRLRTVMDAAGPLPADSRVTYEPGGQLELSSRPQRGVTAACAALAADLAHVGDHLAREGLALAGRGTDPRRLRAPFFQLDEGRYRCMRAYFGEPGLAMMCATASLQVCLDIGADEKDAARRWRLAHALGPVLVAAFANSPGNGTRSARQVIWEGLDRGRTAPVIGPDPVEAWARYALDARVMLLRDGWVPDPGMTFREWLTGAAGRGRPDLTDFAYHLTTLFPPVRPQGWLELRMIDALPDPYWPVPIAVVGALIDDPLAAEIAAEATEPAADRWREAAREGLGDPVLARAARRCFEAACDALPRIGAQALVPLVDGYAERYVRRGRCPADDEPLDGTPGGATVPAGKEEPRWT
;
A
#
# COMPACT_ATOMS: atom_id res chain seq x y z
N MET A 1 -19.90 8.56 -29.70
CA MET A 1 -19.30 7.88 -28.55
C MET A 1 -20.42 7.27 -27.72
N THR A 2 -20.35 5.97 -27.48
CA THR A 2 -21.33 5.22 -26.67
C THR A 2 -21.26 5.74 -25.24
N ARG A 3 -22.42 6.02 -24.64
CA ARG A 3 -22.51 6.57 -23.28
C ARG A 3 -22.27 5.44 -22.27
N LEU A 4 -21.46 5.70 -21.25
CA LEU A 4 -21.26 4.75 -20.15
C LEU A 4 -22.57 4.61 -19.34
N THR A 5 -22.95 3.38 -19.04
CA THR A 5 -24.12 3.01 -18.23
C THR A 5 -23.67 2.40 -16.90
N LEU A 6 -24.65 2.12 -16.02
CA LEU A 6 -24.37 1.39 -14.79
C LEU A 6 -23.94 -0.05 -15.07
N ASP A 7 -24.54 -0.69 -16.08
CA ASP A 7 -24.19 -2.06 -16.49
C ASP A 7 -22.75 -2.11 -17.00
N ASP A 8 -22.31 -1.13 -17.80
CA ASP A 8 -20.91 -1.05 -18.26
C ASP A 8 -19.91 -0.93 -17.08
N VAL A 9 -20.30 -0.25 -16.00
CA VAL A 9 -19.49 -0.16 -14.78
C VAL A 9 -19.36 -1.53 -14.11
N TYR A 10 -20.48 -2.25 -13.96
CA TYR A 10 -20.47 -3.60 -13.38
C TYR A 10 -19.68 -4.58 -14.25
N ASP A 11 -19.86 -4.54 -15.57
CA ASP A 11 -19.13 -5.37 -16.52
C ASP A 11 -17.63 -5.09 -16.47
N HIS A 12 -17.22 -3.83 -16.35
CA HIS A 12 -15.81 -3.48 -16.18
C HIS A 12 -15.25 -3.99 -14.85
N VAL A 13 -15.99 -3.81 -13.75
CA VAL A 13 -15.55 -4.27 -12.43
C VAL A 13 -15.43 -5.80 -12.41
N SER A 14 -16.44 -6.53 -12.88
CA SER A 14 -16.42 -8.00 -12.94
C SER A 14 -15.35 -8.52 -13.90
N GLY A 15 -15.31 -8.01 -15.13
CA GLY A 15 -14.45 -8.54 -16.20
C GLY A 15 -13.00 -8.07 -16.16
N VAL A 16 -12.70 -6.94 -15.51
CA VAL A 16 -11.33 -6.37 -15.44
C VAL A 16 -10.81 -6.40 -14.01
N CYS A 17 -11.50 -5.79 -13.04
CA CYS A 17 -10.99 -5.67 -11.67
C CYS A 17 -10.96 -7.02 -10.95
N PHE A 18 -11.98 -7.85 -11.17
CA PHE A 18 -12.11 -9.20 -10.61
C PHE A 18 -11.88 -10.31 -11.64
N LYS A 19 -11.09 -10.02 -12.67
CA LYS A 19 -10.71 -11.01 -13.68
C LYS A 19 -10.09 -12.24 -13.02
N THR A 20 -10.71 -13.40 -13.24
CA THR A 20 -10.25 -14.67 -12.68
C THR A 20 -9.17 -15.30 -13.55
N GLY A 21 -8.35 -16.14 -12.93
CA GLY A 21 -7.24 -16.86 -13.55
C GLY A 21 -6.59 -17.80 -12.56
N PRO A 22 -5.83 -18.80 -13.02
CA PRO A 22 -5.14 -19.72 -12.12
C PRO A 22 -4.18 -18.93 -11.22
N PRO A 23 -4.30 -19.06 -9.90
CA PRO A 23 -3.39 -18.39 -8.98
C PRO A 23 -1.93 -18.82 -9.10
N GLY A 24 -1.05 -17.95 -8.62
CA GLY A 24 0.35 -18.24 -8.39
C GLY A 24 1.31 -17.21 -8.99
N GLN A 25 0.79 -16.16 -9.62
CA GLN A 25 1.57 -14.96 -9.93
C GLN A 25 1.66 -14.07 -8.70
N VAL A 26 2.89 -13.65 -8.42
CA VAL A 26 3.23 -12.76 -7.31
C VAL A 26 4.00 -11.58 -7.88
N GLY A 27 3.50 -10.38 -7.62
CA GLY A 27 4.19 -9.11 -7.88
C GLY A 27 4.34 -8.32 -6.59
N ALA A 28 5.18 -7.29 -6.62
CA ALA A 28 5.30 -6.34 -5.53
C ALA A 28 5.66 -4.96 -6.07
N GLU A 29 5.13 -3.94 -5.40
CA GLU A 29 5.57 -2.55 -5.58
C GLU A 29 6.29 -2.12 -4.30
N THR A 30 7.45 -1.51 -4.43
CA THR A 30 8.24 -1.02 -3.29
C THR A 30 8.63 0.43 -3.50
N GLU A 31 8.31 1.26 -2.52
CA GLU A 31 8.70 2.66 -2.47
C GLU A 31 9.85 2.83 -1.47
N TRP A 32 10.82 3.67 -1.85
CA TRP A 32 12.01 3.89 -1.06
C TRP A 32 12.30 5.38 -0.94
N PHE A 33 12.60 5.82 0.29
CA PHE A 33 13.31 7.08 0.41
C PHE A 33 14.74 6.90 -0.10
N VAL A 34 15.26 7.90 -0.79
CA VAL A 34 16.67 7.96 -1.15
C VAL A 34 17.36 9.04 -0.32
N GLU A 35 18.46 8.68 0.31
CA GLU A 35 19.23 9.54 1.20
C GLU A 35 20.64 9.76 0.66
N ASP A 36 21.16 10.97 0.83
CA ASP A 36 22.57 11.27 0.56
C ASP A 36 23.39 11.01 1.83
N ARG A 37 24.28 10.02 1.77
CA ARG A 37 25.13 9.65 2.92
C ARG A 37 26.19 10.71 3.24
N ARG A 38 26.54 11.56 2.27
CA ARG A 38 27.50 12.66 2.42
C ARG A 38 26.83 13.91 2.97
N SER A 39 25.52 14.05 2.76
CA SER A 39 24.72 15.14 3.32
C SER A 39 23.35 14.63 3.76
N PRO A 40 23.27 14.00 4.95
CA PRO A 40 22.04 13.36 5.42
C PRO A 40 20.85 14.31 5.50
N ASP A 41 21.07 15.59 5.78
CA ASP A 41 20.01 16.60 5.88
C ASP A 41 19.57 17.16 4.51
N SER A 42 20.29 16.84 3.44
CA SER A 42 19.95 17.28 2.09
C SER A 42 18.87 16.41 1.46
N ARG A 43 18.04 17.04 0.62
CA ARG A 43 17.03 16.33 -0.16
C ARG A 43 17.63 15.88 -1.48
N VAL A 44 17.44 14.61 -1.79
CA VAL A 44 17.76 14.09 -3.13
C VAL A 44 16.63 14.51 -4.08
N THR A 45 16.99 15.20 -5.15
CA THR A 45 16.03 15.66 -6.15
C THR A 45 15.68 14.54 -7.13
N ILE A 46 14.46 14.53 -7.66
CA ILE A 46 14.05 13.58 -8.72
C ILE A 46 14.94 13.73 -9.95
N GLY A 47 15.37 14.97 -10.29
CA GLY A 47 16.30 15.21 -11.38
C GLY A 47 17.62 14.47 -11.20
N ARG A 48 18.20 14.49 -9.98
CA ARG A 48 19.41 13.70 -9.67
C ARG A 48 19.13 12.21 -9.76
N LEU A 49 18.03 11.73 -9.19
CA LEU A 49 17.68 10.30 -9.25
C LEU A 49 17.50 9.80 -10.68
N ARG A 50 16.84 10.56 -11.54
CA ARG A 50 16.66 10.24 -12.97
C ARG A 50 18.00 10.07 -13.65
N THR A 51 18.94 11.01 -13.45
CA THR A 51 20.30 10.87 -14.00
C THR A 51 20.98 9.57 -13.55
N VAL A 52 20.85 9.18 -12.27
CA VAL A 52 21.43 7.91 -11.79
C VAL A 52 20.75 6.69 -12.41
N MET A 53 19.42 6.70 -12.51
CA MET A 53 18.66 5.57 -13.07
C MET A 53 18.84 5.44 -14.58
N ASP A 54 18.91 6.55 -15.32
CA ASP A 54 19.23 6.57 -16.75
C ASP A 54 20.62 5.97 -17.01
N ALA A 55 21.60 6.29 -16.15
CA ALA A 55 22.93 5.72 -16.22
C ALA A 55 22.98 4.24 -15.79
N ALA A 56 22.09 3.81 -14.90
CA ALA A 56 21.97 2.42 -14.47
C ALA A 56 21.45 1.50 -15.59
N GLY A 57 20.73 2.06 -16.56
CA GLY A 57 20.15 1.30 -17.67
C GLY A 57 19.01 0.37 -17.22
N PRO A 58 18.64 -0.62 -18.06
CA PRO A 58 17.53 -1.52 -17.76
C PRO A 58 17.82 -2.38 -16.53
N LEU A 59 16.79 -2.63 -15.73
CA LEU A 59 16.88 -3.47 -14.55
C LEU A 59 16.92 -4.97 -14.93
N PRO A 60 17.73 -5.82 -14.27
CA PRO A 60 17.90 -7.23 -14.62
C PRO A 60 16.62 -8.07 -14.70
N ALA A 61 15.64 -7.79 -13.84
CA ALA A 61 14.33 -8.46 -13.79
C ALA A 61 13.19 -7.56 -14.28
N ASP A 62 13.52 -6.44 -14.95
CA ASP A 62 12.59 -5.57 -15.67
C ASP A 62 11.50 -4.95 -14.79
N SER A 63 11.78 -4.68 -13.51
CA SER A 63 10.92 -3.81 -12.71
C SER A 63 10.81 -2.43 -13.35
N ARG A 64 9.62 -1.85 -13.34
CA ARG A 64 9.40 -0.48 -13.79
C ARG A 64 9.84 0.48 -12.70
N VAL A 65 10.68 1.45 -13.06
CA VAL A 65 11.09 2.54 -12.18
C VAL A 65 10.17 3.74 -12.34
N THR A 66 9.62 4.20 -11.23
CA THR A 66 8.74 5.36 -11.11
C THR A 66 9.16 6.22 -9.92
N TYR A 67 8.55 7.39 -9.79
CA TYR A 67 8.80 8.30 -8.68
C TYR A 67 7.48 8.74 -8.09
N GLU A 68 7.42 8.76 -6.77
CA GLU A 68 6.31 9.35 -6.03
C GLU A 68 6.50 10.87 -5.88
N PRO A 69 5.44 11.63 -5.52
CA PRO A 69 5.49 13.10 -5.50
C PRO A 69 6.58 13.71 -4.62
N GLY A 70 6.98 13.01 -3.56
CA GLY A 70 8.07 13.42 -2.66
C GLY A 70 9.47 13.14 -3.20
N GLY A 71 9.58 12.43 -4.32
CA GLY A 71 10.83 11.88 -4.85
C GLY A 71 11.25 10.56 -4.20
N GLN A 72 10.31 9.82 -3.60
CA GLN A 72 10.52 8.41 -3.30
C GLN A 72 10.70 7.65 -4.62
N LEU A 73 11.64 6.71 -4.64
CA LEU A 73 11.88 5.84 -5.79
C LEU A 73 10.96 4.63 -5.66
N GLU A 74 10.19 4.34 -6.70
CA GLU A 74 9.32 3.16 -6.76
C GLU A 74 9.87 2.14 -7.76
N LEU A 75 9.87 0.87 -7.35
CA LEU A 75 10.04 -0.29 -8.23
C LEU A 75 8.73 -1.09 -8.24
N SER A 76 8.11 -1.23 -9.41
CA SER A 76 6.95 -2.10 -9.65
C SER A 76 7.42 -3.33 -10.43
N SER A 77 7.44 -4.50 -9.78
CA SER A 77 8.05 -5.71 -10.32
C SER A 77 7.20 -6.37 -11.40
N ARG A 78 7.85 -7.14 -12.29
CA ARG A 78 7.13 -8.07 -13.15
C ARG A 78 6.53 -9.20 -12.31
N PRO A 79 5.30 -9.66 -12.62
CA PRO A 79 4.72 -10.81 -11.93
C PRO A 79 5.59 -12.05 -12.17
N GLN A 80 5.89 -12.77 -11.10
CA GLN A 80 6.67 -13.99 -11.10
C GLN A 80 5.84 -15.15 -10.57
N ARG A 81 6.17 -16.38 -11.00
CA ARG A 81 5.49 -17.57 -10.51
C ARG A 81 6.00 -17.96 -9.12
N GLY A 82 5.22 -17.61 -8.10
CA GLY A 82 5.49 -17.90 -6.68
C GLY A 82 6.40 -16.89 -5.98
N VAL A 83 6.30 -16.84 -4.65
CA VAL A 83 6.98 -15.86 -3.80
C VAL A 83 8.51 -15.92 -3.89
N THR A 84 9.11 -17.11 -4.07
CA THR A 84 10.57 -17.25 -4.19
C THR A 84 11.11 -16.53 -5.42
N ALA A 85 10.45 -16.72 -6.57
CA ALA A 85 10.86 -16.09 -7.82
C ALA A 85 10.63 -14.57 -7.77
N ALA A 86 9.51 -14.12 -7.20
CA ALA A 86 9.21 -12.70 -7.02
C ALA A 86 10.26 -11.99 -6.15
N CYS A 87 10.59 -12.57 -4.99
CA CYS A 87 11.62 -12.03 -4.11
C CYS A 87 13.01 -12.04 -4.77
N ALA A 88 13.38 -13.11 -5.49
CA ALA A 88 14.68 -13.17 -6.16
C ALA A 88 14.79 -12.12 -7.29
N ALA A 89 13.75 -11.95 -8.09
CA ALA A 89 13.69 -10.95 -9.16
C ALA A 89 13.81 -9.52 -8.60
N LEU A 90 12.99 -9.17 -7.60
CA LEU A 90 13.03 -7.85 -6.99
C LEU A 90 14.35 -7.60 -6.24
N ALA A 91 14.94 -8.61 -5.62
CA ALA A 91 16.26 -8.50 -4.99
C ALA A 91 17.36 -8.16 -6.00
N ALA A 92 17.33 -8.76 -7.20
CA ALA A 92 18.29 -8.46 -8.26
C ALA A 92 18.18 -7.00 -8.74
N ASP A 93 16.94 -6.51 -8.88
CA ASP A 93 16.69 -5.12 -9.28
C ASP A 93 17.08 -4.12 -8.20
N LEU A 94 16.75 -4.39 -6.93
CA LEU A 94 17.15 -3.56 -5.80
C LEU A 94 18.67 -3.52 -5.61
N ALA A 95 19.37 -4.64 -5.81
CA ALA A 95 20.84 -4.68 -5.77
C ALA A 95 21.44 -3.82 -6.89
N HIS A 96 20.91 -3.93 -8.12
CA HIS A 96 21.37 -3.12 -9.25
C HIS A 96 21.16 -1.63 -9.01
N VAL A 97 19.98 -1.23 -8.53
CA VAL A 97 19.68 0.17 -8.15
C VAL A 97 20.59 0.64 -7.02
N GLY A 98 20.75 -0.17 -5.98
CA GLY A 98 21.59 0.12 -4.82
C GLY A 98 23.05 0.37 -5.19
N ASP A 99 23.63 -0.46 -6.07
CA ASP A 99 25.00 -0.31 -6.54
C ASP A 99 25.23 1.01 -7.29
N HIS A 100 24.27 1.43 -8.10
CA HIS A 100 24.36 2.71 -8.84
C HIS A 100 24.17 3.91 -7.93
N LEU A 101 23.23 3.86 -7.00
CA LEU A 101 23.05 4.89 -5.97
C LEU A 101 24.30 5.04 -5.11
N ALA A 102 24.91 3.93 -4.69
CA ALA A 102 26.08 3.92 -3.82
C ALA A 102 27.29 4.65 -4.43
N ARG A 103 27.49 4.55 -5.76
CA ARG A 103 28.56 5.28 -6.48
C ARG A 103 28.40 6.80 -6.36
N GLU A 104 27.16 7.26 -6.30
CA GLU A 104 26.80 8.67 -6.13
C GLU A 104 26.69 9.10 -4.65
N GLY A 105 27.06 8.23 -3.71
CA GLY A 105 26.92 8.47 -2.28
C GLY A 105 25.48 8.41 -1.77
N LEU A 106 24.57 7.86 -2.56
CA LEU A 106 23.16 7.70 -2.23
C LEU A 106 22.87 6.31 -1.67
N ALA A 107 21.79 6.17 -0.90
CA ALA A 107 21.30 4.89 -0.40
C ALA A 107 19.77 4.85 -0.34
N LEU A 108 19.21 3.65 -0.53
CA LEU A 108 17.79 3.37 -0.26
C LEU A 108 17.57 3.26 1.25
N ALA A 109 16.45 3.79 1.73
CA ALA A 109 16.02 3.67 3.11
C ALA A 109 14.58 3.12 3.18
N GLY A 110 14.44 1.92 3.73
CA GLY A 110 13.17 1.22 3.91
C GLY A 110 12.51 1.60 5.23
N ARG A 111 11.60 2.57 5.21
CA ARG A 111 10.78 3.01 6.35
C ARG A 111 9.44 3.56 5.87
N GLY A 112 8.38 3.38 6.66
CA GLY A 112 7.03 3.79 6.26
C GLY A 112 6.82 5.30 6.20
N THR A 113 7.58 6.08 6.97
CA THR A 113 7.60 7.55 6.92
C THR A 113 9.02 8.09 7.09
N ASP A 114 9.25 9.32 6.61
CA ASP A 114 10.47 10.08 6.96
C ASP A 114 10.08 11.26 7.87
N PRO A 115 10.47 11.24 9.16
CA PRO A 115 10.14 12.30 10.11
C PRO A 115 10.55 13.71 9.67
N ARG A 116 11.64 13.86 8.90
CA ARG A 116 12.09 15.16 8.38
C ARG A 116 11.18 15.65 7.27
N ARG A 117 10.70 14.73 6.43
CA ARG A 117 9.73 15.02 5.37
C ARG A 117 8.34 15.27 5.95
N LEU A 118 7.98 14.67 7.08
CA LEU A 118 6.74 15.01 7.79
C LEU A 118 6.77 16.44 8.34
N ARG A 119 7.92 16.88 8.89
CA ARG A 119 8.08 18.26 9.39
C ARG A 119 8.06 19.31 8.28
N ALA A 120 8.58 18.96 7.11
CA ALA A 120 8.61 19.85 5.96
C ALA A 120 8.41 19.06 4.66
N PRO A 121 7.17 18.75 4.25
CA PRO A 121 6.90 18.03 3.01
C PRO A 121 7.52 18.72 1.79
N PHE A 122 8.02 17.93 0.84
CA PHE A 122 8.62 18.44 -0.39
C PHE A 122 7.96 17.84 -1.61
N PHE A 123 7.19 18.64 -2.32
CA PHE A 123 6.54 18.20 -3.54
C PHE A 123 7.44 18.50 -4.74
N GLN A 124 7.86 17.47 -5.46
CA GLN A 124 8.86 17.57 -6.55
C GLN A 124 8.27 17.36 -7.95
N LEU A 125 7.20 16.58 -8.05
CA LEU A 125 6.61 16.14 -9.32
C LEU A 125 5.60 17.16 -9.85
N ASP A 126 5.81 17.67 -11.06
CA ASP A 126 4.94 18.69 -11.67
C ASP A 126 4.04 18.14 -12.79
N GLU A 127 3.46 16.96 -12.59
CA GLU A 127 2.43 16.39 -13.46
C GLU A 127 1.01 16.84 -13.04
N GLY A 128 0.13 17.02 -14.03
CA GLY A 128 -1.25 17.50 -13.79
C GLY A 128 -2.03 16.64 -12.79
N ARG A 129 -1.84 15.31 -12.82
CA ARG A 129 -2.44 14.37 -11.87
C ARG A 129 -2.10 14.73 -10.42
N TYR A 130 -0.82 14.94 -10.13
CA TYR A 130 -0.37 15.20 -8.77
C TYR A 130 -0.70 16.62 -8.31
N ARG A 131 -0.73 17.60 -9.23
CA ARG A 131 -1.28 18.94 -8.91
C ARG A 131 -2.75 18.85 -8.49
N CYS A 132 -3.57 18.08 -9.21
CA CYS A 132 -4.96 17.89 -8.84
C CYS A 132 -5.10 17.14 -7.51
N MET A 133 -4.31 16.09 -7.30
CA MET A 133 -4.33 15.31 -6.05
C MET A 133 -3.94 16.16 -4.84
N ARG A 134 -2.91 17.00 -4.98
CA ARG A 134 -2.53 17.99 -3.95
C ARG A 134 -3.66 18.97 -3.65
N ALA A 135 -4.34 19.47 -4.68
CA ALA A 135 -5.47 20.37 -4.50
C ALA A 135 -6.66 19.67 -3.83
N TYR A 136 -6.92 18.40 -4.17
CA TYR A 136 -8.01 17.60 -3.61
C TYR A 136 -7.82 17.32 -2.11
N PHE A 137 -6.64 16.87 -1.71
CA PHE A 137 -6.38 16.50 -0.31
C PHE A 137 -5.95 17.68 0.57
N GLY A 138 -5.51 18.79 -0.03
CA GLY A 138 -4.96 19.92 0.71
C GLY A 138 -3.69 19.57 1.50
N GLU A 139 -3.47 20.27 2.62
CA GLU A 139 -2.32 20.09 3.51
C GLU A 139 -2.14 18.64 4.00
N PRO A 140 -3.18 17.91 4.48
CA PRO A 140 -3.03 16.51 4.91
C PRO A 140 -2.47 15.57 3.82
N GLY A 141 -2.82 15.83 2.55
CA GLY A 141 -2.33 15.05 1.42
C GLY A 141 -0.83 15.19 1.18
N LEU A 142 -0.21 16.31 1.57
CA LEU A 142 1.22 16.52 1.36
C LEU A 142 2.07 15.53 2.17
N ALA A 143 1.67 15.23 3.40
CA ALA A 143 2.34 14.24 4.22
C ALA A 143 2.28 12.85 3.57
N MET A 144 1.09 12.43 3.11
CA MET A 144 0.92 11.16 2.39
C MET A 144 1.78 11.12 1.12
N MET A 145 1.66 12.12 0.26
CA MET A 145 2.33 12.12 -1.05
C MET A 145 3.86 12.25 -0.95
N CYS A 146 4.36 12.99 0.05
CA CYS A 146 5.77 13.39 0.08
C CYS A 146 6.61 12.73 1.18
N ALA A 147 5.97 12.11 2.18
CA ALA A 147 6.63 11.67 3.39
C ALA A 147 6.26 10.23 3.81
N THR A 148 5.55 9.47 2.98
CA THR A 148 5.32 8.04 3.19
C THR A 148 6.02 7.19 2.13
N ALA A 149 6.32 5.94 2.47
CA ALA A 149 6.74 4.90 1.54
C ALA A 149 6.11 3.55 1.93
N SER A 150 5.71 2.75 0.95
CA SER A 150 5.02 1.48 1.16
C SER A 150 5.69 0.28 0.49
N LEU A 151 5.34 -0.91 0.95
CA LEU A 151 5.49 -2.15 0.19
C LEU A 151 4.08 -2.68 -0.10
N GLN A 152 3.79 -2.96 -1.36
CA GLN A 152 2.48 -3.42 -1.80
C GLN A 152 2.60 -4.83 -2.38
N VAL A 153 1.81 -5.79 -1.88
CA VAL A 153 1.83 -7.18 -2.35
C VAL A 153 0.72 -7.39 -3.38
N CYS A 154 1.08 -7.89 -4.56
CA CYS A 154 0.15 -8.13 -5.67
C CYS A 154 -0.02 -9.63 -5.92
N LEU A 155 -1.24 -10.16 -5.81
CA LEU A 155 -1.56 -11.59 -6.00
C LEU A 155 -2.78 -11.75 -6.91
N ASP A 156 -2.85 -12.84 -7.68
CA ASP A 156 -4.02 -13.12 -8.52
C ASP A 156 -5.35 -13.08 -7.75
N ILE A 157 -6.40 -12.55 -8.39
CA ILE A 157 -7.74 -12.44 -7.79
C ILE A 157 -8.25 -13.81 -7.30
N GLY A 158 -8.10 -14.85 -8.11
CA GLY A 158 -8.56 -16.21 -7.81
C GLY A 158 -8.94 -17.00 -9.05
N ALA A 159 -9.04 -18.33 -8.89
CA ALA A 159 -9.35 -19.27 -9.96
C ALA A 159 -10.79 -19.12 -10.51
N ASP A 160 -11.72 -18.75 -9.63
CA ASP A 160 -13.13 -18.55 -9.92
C ASP A 160 -13.75 -17.51 -8.97
N GLU A 161 -15.04 -17.20 -9.14
CA GLU A 161 -15.75 -16.20 -8.32
C GLU A 161 -15.76 -16.53 -6.82
N LYS A 162 -15.83 -17.82 -6.46
CA LYS A 162 -15.85 -18.25 -5.05
C LYS A 162 -14.47 -18.08 -4.42
N ASP A 163 -13.43 -18.45 -5.16
CA ASP A 163 -12.04 -18.25 -4.77
C ASP A 163 -11.72 -16.76 -4.63
N ALA A 164 -12.12 -15.94 -5.60
CA ALA A 164 -11.99 -14.49 -5.57
C ALA A 164 -12.64 -13.87 -4.32
N ALA A 165 -13.87 -14.29 -4.00
CA ALA A 165 -14.56 -13.81 -2.81
C ALA A 165 -13.89 -14.28 -1.50
N ARG A 166 -13.35 -15.50 -1.45
CA ARG A 166 -12.59 -15.98 -0.29
C ARG A 166 -11.32 -15.15 -0.08
N ARG A 167 -10.52 -14.97 -1.13
CA ARG A 167 -9.26 -14.23 -1.11
C ARG A 167 -9.46 -12.75 -0.79
N TRP A 168 -10.48 -12.12 -1.36
CA TRP A 168 -10.88 -10.75 -1.06
C TRP A 168 -11.17 -10.53 0.43
N ARG A 169 -11.98 -11.42 1.04
CA ARG A 169 -12.31 -11.34 2.46
C ARG A 169 -11.09 -11.57 3.35
N LEU A 170 -10.28 -12.56 3.03
CA LEU A 170 -9.06 -12.85 3.78
C LEU A 170 -8.05 -11.70 3.71
N ALA A 171 -7.84 -11.10 2.54
CA ALA A 171 -6.94 -9.95 2.38
C ALA A 171 -7.38 -8.75 3.24
N HIS A 172 -8.69 -8.51 3.38
CA HIS A 172 -9.22 -7.48 4.26
C HIS A 172 -9.06 -7.83 5.75
N ALA A 173 -9.35 -9.08 6.14
CA ALA A 173 -9.21 -9.55 7.52
C ALA A 173 -7.74 -9.53 7.99
N LEU A 174 -6.80 -9.81 7.09
CA LEU A 174 -5.36 -9.70 7.34
C LEU A 174 -4.91 -8.24 7.55
N GLY A 175 -5.63 -7.26 7.03
CA GLY A 175 -5.21 -5.86 6.97
C GLY A 175 -4.66 -5.29 8.30
N PRO A 176 -5.44 -5.30 9.40
CA PRO A 176 -4.94 -4.84 10.71
C PRO A 176 -3.73 -5.63 11.22
N VAL A 177 -3.70 -6.94 10.99
CA VAL A 177 -2.58 -7.81 11.40
C VAL A 177 -1.32 -7.45 10.63
N LEU A 178 -1.42 -7.18 9.34
CA LEU A 178 -0.29 -6.76 8.49
C LEU A 178 0.22 -5.37 8.88
N VAL A 179 -0.67 -4.40 9.13
CA VAL A 179 -0.28 -3.08 9.67
C VAL A 179 0.49 -3.26 10.98
N ALA A 180 -0.04 -4.03 11.92
CA ALA A 180 0.57 -4.20 13.23
C ALA A 180 1.91 -4.94 13.17
N ALA A 181 2.00 -6.02 12.39
CA ALA A 181 3.21 -6.84 12.31
C ALA A 181 4.35 -6.15 11.56
N PHE A 182 4.04 -5.30 10.59
CA PHE A 182 5.03 -4.63 9.72
C PHE A 182 5.13 -3.12 9.96
N ALA A 183 4.53 -2.59 11.02
CA ALA A 183 4.65 -1.18 11.39
C ALA A 183 6.14 -0.77 11.48
N ASN A 184 6.52 0.20 10.66
CA ASN A 184 7.91 0.66 10.52
C ASN A 184 7.96 2.17 10.27
N SER A 185 7.08 2.90 10.95
CA SER A 185 6.99 4.35 10.87
C SER A 185 6.58 4.96 12.20
N PRO A 186 7.39 4.79 13.27
CA PRO A 186 7.04 5.34 14.57
C PRO A 186 6.91 6.87 14.50
N GLY A 187 5.94 7.41 15.22
CA GLY A 187 5.74 8.86 15.31
C GLY A 187 4.52 9.23 16.13
N ASN A 188 4.65 10.29 16.94
CA ASN A 188 3.58 10.83 17.79
C ASN A 188 2.86 9.74 18.63
N GLY A 189 3.63 8.81 19.22
CA GLY A 189 3.09 7.73 20.06
C GLY A 189 2.44 6.57 19.30
N THR A 190 2.58 6.50 17.97
CA THR A 190 2.04 5.43 17.13
C THR A 190 3.15 4.55 16.55
N ARG A 191 2.82 3.32 16.14
CA ARG A 191 3.75 2.38 15.50
C ARG A 191 3.78 2.54 13.98
N SER A 192 2.64 2.84 13.36
CA SER A 192 2.55 3.21 11.96
C SER A 192 1.91 4.59 11.81
N ALA A 193 2.75 5.63 11.83
CA ALA A 193 2.33 6.98 11.51
C ALA A 193 1.82 7.06 10.06
N ARG A 194 2.35 6.23 9.16
CA ARG A 194 1.84 6.11 7.78
C ARG A 194 0.37 5.70 7.76
N GLN A 195 -0.02 4.66 8.51
CA GLN A 195 -1.41 4.23 8.58
C GLN A 195 -2.31 5.32 9.20
N VAL A 196 -1.83 6.04 10.23
CA VAL A 196 -2.57 7.17 10.82
C VAL A 196 -2.81 8.29 9.80
N ILE A 197 -1.83 8.59 8.95
CA ILE A 197 -2.00 9.56 7.86
C ILE A 197 -3.13 9.11 6.94
N TRP A 198 -3.13 7.84 6.49
CA TRP A 198 -4.18 7.28 5.63
C TRP A 198 -5.59 7.32 6.26
N GLU A 199 -5.69 7.06 7.57
CA GLU A 199 -6.96 7.16 8.32
C GLU A 199 -7.51 8.59 8.39
N GLY A 200 -6.63 9.59 8.35
CA GLY A 200 -6.99 11.01 8.38
C GLY A 200 -7.37 11.60 7.02
N LEU A 201 -7.30 10.82 5.93
CA LEU A 201 -7.67 11.24 4.59
C LEU A 201 -9.16 10.97 4.27
N ASP A 202 -9.55 11.29 3.04
CA ASP A 202 -10.88 11.05 2.50
C ASP A 202 -11.26 9.56 2.54
N ARG A 203 -12.09 9.20 3.54
CA ARG A 203 -12.59 7.83 3.73
C ARG A 203 -13.36 7.29 2.54
N GLY A 204 -13.94 8.15 1.68
CA GLY A 204 -14.62 7.73 0.46
C GLY A 204 -13.70 7.08 -0.58
N ARG A 205 -12.37 7.17 -0.38
CA ARG A 205 -11.36 6.53 -1.23
C ARG A 205 -10.25 5.83 -0.47
N THR A 206 -10.21 5.90 0.87
CA THR A 206 -9.18 5.24 1.69
C THR A 206 -9.73 4.18 2.65
N ALA A 207 -11.05 4.10 2.83
CA ALA A 207 -11.63 3.09 3.71
C ALA A 207 -11.57 1.67 3.10
N PRO A 208 -11.50 0.61 3.94
CA PRO A 208 -11.70 -0.77 3.52
C PRO A 208 -13.00 -0.98 2.75
N VAL A 209 -13.00 -1.88 1.76
CA VAL A 209 -14.17 -2.18 0.94
C VAL A 209 -14.73 -3.55 1.33
N ILE A 210 -15.72 -3.53 2.22
CA ILE A 210 -16.29 -4.74 2.81
C ILE A 210 -17.69 -4.98 2.24
N GLY A 211 -17.98 -6.22 1.86
CA GLY A 211 -19.30 -6.65 1.43
C GLY A 211 -19.37 -8.15 1.15
N PRO A 212 -20.58 -8.71 1.10
CA PRO A 212 -20.79 -10.13 0.82
C PRO A 212 -20.38 -10.50 -0.62
N ASP A 213 -20.65 -9.62 -1.57
CA ASP A 213 -20.21 -9.70 -2.96
C ASP A 213 -19.09 -8.66 -3.22
N PRO A 214 -17.85 -9.09 -3.51
CA PRO A 214 -16.74 -8.19 -3.80
C PRO A 214 -16.96 -7.28 -5.02
N VAL A 215 -17.59 -7.80 -6.09
CA VAL A 215 -17.84 -7.07 -7.34
C VAL A 215 -18.81 -5.94 -7.06
N GLU A 216 -19.92 -6.25 -6.39
CA GLU A 216 -20.92 -5.25 -6.02
C GLU A 216 -20.36 -4.21 -5.04
N ALA A 217 -19.61 -4.65 -4.02
CA ALA A 217 -19.00 -3.77 -3.03
C ALA A 217 -18.02 -2.79 -3.69
N TRP A 218 -17.16 -3.27 -4.60
CA TRP A 218 -16.22 -2.42 -5.32
C TRP A 218 -16.89 -1.46 -6.30
N ALA A 219 -17.88 -1.93 -7.06
CA ALA A 219 -18.63 -1.08 -7.97
C ALA A 219 -19.35 0.05 -7.22
N ARG A 220 -20.01 -0.26 -6.09
CA ARG A 220 -20.65 0.74 -5.23
C ARG A 220 -19.63 1.73 -4.68
N TYR A 221 -18.52 1.24 -4.14
CA TYR A 221 -17.44 2.07 -3.61
C TYR A 221 -16.91 3.06 -4.67
N ALA A 222 -16.65 2.57 -5.89
CA ALA A 222 -16.17 3.41 -6.98
C ALA A 222 -17.20 4.44 -7.45
N LEU A 223 -18.48 4.06 -7.54
CA LEU A 223 -19.58 4.94 -7.93
C LEU A 223 -19.82 6.06 -6.90
N ASP A 224 -19.76 5.72 -5.61
CA ASP A 224 -20.08 6.65 -4.53
C ASP A 224 -18.88 7.52 -4.12
N ALA A 225 -17.66 7.16 -4.55
CA ALA A 225 -16.49 8.00 -4.38
C ALA A 225 -16.59 9.32 -5.17
N ARG A 226 -16.13 10.41 -4.55
CA ARG A 226 -15.97 11.70 -5.22
C ARG A 226 -14.97 11.58 -6.36
N VAL A 227 -15.27 12.19 -7.50
CA VAL A 227 -14.32 12.31 -8.61
C VAL A 227 -13.16 13.20 -8.13
N MET A 228 -11.94 12.68 -8.14
CA MET A 228 -10.76 13.44 -7.67
C MET A 228 -10.38 14.55 -8.63
N LEU A 229 -10.46 14.25 -9.93
CA LEU A 229 -10.07 15.15 -11.00
C LEU A 229 -10.75 14.78 -12.32
N LEU A 230 -10.91 15.78 -13.19
CA LEU A 230 -11.18 15.58 -14.62
C LEU A 230 -9.88 15.70 -15.39
N ARG A 231 -9.59 14.73 -16.25
CA ARG A 231 -8.34 14.68 -17.03
C ARG A 231 -8.24 15.80 -18.05
N ASP A 232 -9.36 16.12 -18.69
CA ASP A 232 -9.42 17.26 -19.60
C ASP A 232 -9.28 18.57 -18.80
N GLY A 233 -8.27 19.35 -19.13
CA GLY A 233 -7.91 20.57 -18.40
C GLY A 233 -7.37 20.38 -16.97
N TRP A 234 -7.18 19.15 -16.48
CA TRP A 234 -6.69 18.85 -15.13
C TRP A 234 -7.47 19.61 -14.03
N VAL A 235 -8.79 19.42 -13.98
CA VAL A 235 -9.66 20.11 -13.02
C VAL A 235 -9.73 19.29 -11.72
N PRO A 236 -9.21 19.79 -10.58
CA PRO A 236 -9.33 19.11 -9.29
C PRO A 236 -10.74 19.24 -8.70
N ASP A 237 -11.14 18.25 -7.92
CA ASP A 237 -12.39 18.20 -7.13
C ASP A 237 -13.58 18.87 -7.84
N PRO A 238 -14.09 18.30 -8.95
CA PRO A 238 -15.23 18.86 -9.68
C PRO A 238 -16.54 18.94 -8.87
N GLY A 239 -16.55 18.45 -7.61
CA GLY A 239 -17.67 18.59 -6.68
C GLY A 239 -18.79 17.57 -6.86
N MET A 240 -18.47 16.38 -7.39
CA MET A 240 -19.44 15.33 -7.68
C MET A 240 -18.87 13.93 -7.41
N THR A 241 -19.74 12.98 -7.14
CA THR A 241 -19.45 11.54 -7.17
C THR A 241 -19.40 11.02 -8.60
N PHE A 242 -18.79 9.85 -8.81
CA PHE A 242 -18.81 9.24 -10.13
C PHE A 242 -20.25 8.87 -10.56
N ARG A 243 -21.11 8.47 -9.62
CA ARG A 243 -22.54 8.21 -9.85
C ARG A 243 -23.29 9.44 -10.36
N GLU A 244 -23.07 10.61 -9.76
CA GLU A 244 -23.68 11.87 -10.21
C GLU A 244 -23.18 12.28 -11.60
N TRP A 245 -21.90 12.02 -11.90
CA TRP A 245 -21.34 12.26 -13.23
C TRP A 245 -21.94 11.31 -14.28
N LEU A 246 -22.02 10.02 -13.97
CA LEU A 246 -22.59 8.97 -14.82
C LEU A 246 -24.05 9.25 -15.19
N THR A 247 -24.85 9.65 -14.21
CA THR A 247 -26.27 9.98 -14.38
C THR A 247 -26.50 11.34 -15.06
N GLY A 248 -25.47 12.18 -15.13
CA GLY A 248 -25.54 13.55 -15.68
C GLY A 248 -26.12 14.58 -14.71
N ALA A 249 -26.36 14.20 -13.44
CA ALA A 249 -26.91 15.08 -12.42
C ALA A 249 -26.00 16.30 -12.12
N ALA A 250 -24.70 16.16 -12.36
CA ALA A 250 -23.71 17.22 -12.13
C ALA A 250 -23.63 18.28 -13.24
N GLY A 251 -24.31 18.11 -14.38
CA GLY A 251 -24.27 19.06 -15.50
C GLY A 251 -22.90 19.21 -16.20
N ARG A 252 -21.94 18.31 -15.92
CA ARG A 252 -20.56 18.32 -16.46
C ARG A 252 -20.33 17.29 -17.58
N GLY A 253 -21.29 17.18 -18.50
CA GLY A 253 -21.27 16.11 -19.50
C GLY A 253 -21.45 14.72 -18.87
N ARG A 254 -21.04 13.66 -19.58
CA ARG A 254 -21.08 12.27 -19.10
C ARG A 254 -19.72 11.61 -19.28
N PRO A 255 -19.29 10.75 -18.35
CA PRO A 255 -18.02 10.03 -18.45
C PRO A 255 -18.08 8.94 -19.51
N ASP A 256 -16.91 8.55 -20.01
CA ASP A 256 -16.71 7.30 -20.75
C ASP A 256 -15.99 6.23 -19.89
N LEU A 257 -15.75 5.06 -20.49
CA LEU A 257 -15.06 3.96 -19.79
C LEU A 257 -13.61 4.31 -19.43
N THR A 258 -12.95 5.16 -20.22
CA THR A 258 -11.58 5.61 -19.93
C THR A 258 -11.57 6.50 -18.68
N ASP A 259 -12.59 7.34 -18.51
CA ASP A 259 -12.76 8.15 -17.31
C ASP A 259 -13.04 7.28 -16.07
N PHE A 260 -13.87 6.24 -16.21
CA PHE A 260 -14.09 5.29 -15.12
C PHE A 260 -12.81 4.53 -14.75
N ALA A 261 -12.10 3.97 -15.73
CA ALA A 261 -10.84 3.27 -15.52
C ALA A 261 -9.81 4.19 -14.84
N TYR A 262 -9.74 5.45 -15.24
CA TYR A 262 -8.85 6.42 -14.59
C TYR A 262 -9.30 6.75 -13.16
N HIS A 263 -10.61 6.91 -12.91
CA HIS A 263 -11.17 7.17 -11.59
C HIS A 263 -10.78 6.06 -10.58
N LEU A 264 -10.81 4.79 -11.00
CA LEU A 264 -10.37 3.66 -10.17
C LEU A 264 -8.91 3.80 -9.69
N THR A 265 -8.03 4.38 -10.52
CA THR A 265 -6.62 4.62 -10.13
C THR A 265 -6.46 5.70 -9.04
N THR A 266 -7.53 6.43 -8.73
CA THR A 266 -7.57 7.46 -7.67
C THR A 266 -8.19 6.96 -6.36
N LEU A 267 -8.59 5.68 -6.34
CA LEU A 267 -9.07 4.99 -5.15
C LEU A 267 -7.90 4.26 -4.51
N PHE A 268 -7.77 4.42 -3.18
CA PHE A 268 -6.64 3.94 -2.39
C PHE A 268 -7.12 3.18 -1.13
N PRO A 269 -8.07 2.23 -1.24
CA PRO A 269 -8.42 1.37 -0.11
C PRO A 269 -7.21 0.50 0.28
N PRO A 270 -7.19 -0.12 1.47
CA PRO A 270 -6.10 -1.02 1.85
C PRO A 270 -5.93 -2.24 0.94
N VAL A 271 -7.00 -2.71 0.30
CA VAL A 271 -6.97 -3.78 -0.72
C VAL A 271 -7.69 -3.28 -1.96
N ARG A 272 -7.01 -3.28 -3.11
CA ARG A 272 -7.54 -2.78 -4.38
C ARG A 272 -7.56 -3.89 -5.44
N PRO A 273 -8.67 -4.09 -6.17
CA PRO A 273 -8.74 -5.05 -7.27
C PRO A 273 -8.41 -4.36 -8.61
N GLN A 274 -7.38 -4.83 -9.33
CA GLN A 274 -6.97 -4.34 -10.65
C GLN A 274 -6.89 -5.45 -11.72
N GLY A 275 -7.51 -6.61 -11.46
CA GLY A 275 -7.23 -7.88 -12.13
C GLY A 275 -6.30 -8.79 -11.31
N TRP A 276 -5.74 -8.23 -10.23
CA TRP A 276 -5.08 -8.87 -9.11
C TRP A 276 -5.52 -8.14 -7.83
N LEU A 277 -5.34 -8.76 -6.66
CA LEU A 277 -5.42 -8.12 -5.36
C LEU A 277 -4.12 -7.38 -5.09
N GLU A 278 -4.21 -6.08 -4.85
CA GLU A 278 -3.10 -5.24 -4.41
C GLU A 278 -3.32 -4.86 -2.94
N LEU A 279 -2.50 -5.41 -2.03
CA LEU A 279 -2.51 -5.11 -0.60
C LEU A 279 -1.55 -3.95 -0.33
N ARG A 280 -2.08 -2.83 0.17
CA ARG A 280 -1.40 -1.52 0.17
C ARG A 280 -1.03 -1.00 1.56
N MET A 281 -1.39 -1.72 2.62
CA MET A 281 -1.30 -1.22 3.99
C MET A 281 0.08 -1.36 4.63
N ILE A 282 0.99 -2.13 4.04
CA ILE A 282 2.31 -2.44 4.62
C ILE A 282 3.27 -1.26 4.44
N ASP A 283 3.91 -0.86 5.54
CA ASP A 283 4.98 0.13 5.52
C ASP A 283 6.20 -0.40 4.75
N ALA A 284 6.97 0.47 4.10
CA ALA A 284 8.25 0.05 3.54
C ALA A 284 9.17 -0.49 4.65
N LEU A 285 9.88 -1.58 4.36
CA LEU A 285 10.75 -2.30 5.28
C LEU A 285 12.20 -2.28 4.78
N PRO A 286 13.20 -2.27 5.68
CA PRO A 286 14.60 -2.31 5.31
C PRO A 286 15.02 -3.74 4.95
N ASP A 287 16.25 -3.89 4.44
CA ASP A 287 16.93 -5.18 4.44
C ASP A 287 17.17 -5.67 5.88
N PRO A 288 17.10 -6.99 6.14
CA PRO A 288 16.76 -8.05 5.18
C PRO A 288 15.25 -8.35 5.09
N TYR A 289 14.37 -7.47 5.59
CA TYR A 289 12.99 -7.79 5.94
C TYR A 289 11.92 -7.46 4.89
N TRP A 290 12.21 -6.66 3.87
CA TRP A 290 11.24 -6.40 2.78
C TRP A 290 10.70 -7.66 2.08
N PRO A 291 11.38 -8.83 2.00
CA PRO A 291 10.78 -10.03 1.42
C PRO A 291 9.71 -10.69 2.32
N VAL A 292 9.71 -10.40 3.63
CA VAL A 292 8.86 -11.08 4.61
C VAL A 292 7.37 -10.88 4.35
N PRO A 293 6.86 -9.65 4.09
CA PRO A 293 5.45 -9.46 3.74
C PRO A 293 5.01 -10.21 2.48
N ILE A 294 5.86 -10.25 1.44
CA ILE A 294 5.56 -10.99 0.20
C ILE A 294 5.42 -12.48 0.49
N ALA A 295 6.36 -13.03 1.27
CA ALA A 295 6.37 -14.44 1.66
C ALA A 295 5.14 -14.80 2.52
N VAL A 296 4.86 -14.00 3.55
CA VAL A 296 3.75 -14.25 4.49
C VAL A 296 2.41 -14.11 3.78
N VAL A 297 2.17 -13.00 3.07
CA VAL A 297 0.88 -12.76 2.41
C VAL A 297 0.64 -13.80 1.31
N GLY A 298 1.66 -14.10 0.49
CA GLY A 298 1.56 -15.15 -0.53
C GLY A 298 1.26 -16.51 0.07
N ALA A 299 1.95 -16.91 1.14
CA ALA A 299 1.68 -18.18 1.83
C ALA A 299 0.26 -18.25 2.41
N LEU A 300 -0.20 -17.18 3.07
CA LEU A 300 -1.52 -17.16 3.70
C LEU A 300 -2.68 -17.09 2.69
N ILE A 301 -2.45 -16.59 1.47
CA ILE A 301 -3.50 -16.49 0.44
C ILE A 301 -3.50 -17.70 -0.50
N ASP A 302 -2.33 -18.22 -0.88
CA ASP A 302 -2.22 -19.28 -1.88
C ASP A 302 -2.26 -20.71 -1.30
N ASP A 303 -1.81 -20.93 -0.05
CA ASP A 303 -1.94 -22.24 0.61
C ASP A 303 -3.32 -22.37 1.29
N PRO A 304 -4.17 -23.35 0.91
CA PRO A 304 -5.52 -23.46 1.44
C PRO A 304 -5.60 -23.64 2.96
N LEU A 305 -4.69 -24.43 3.54
CA LEU A 305 -4.68 -24.68 4.98
C LEU A 305 -4.27 -23.43 5.76
N ALA A 306 -3.25 -22.71 5.29
CA ALA A 306 -2.84 -21.45 5.90
C ALA A 306 -3.91 -20.37 5.78
N ALA A 307 -4.64 -20.34 4.65
CA ALA A 307 -5.75 -19.43 4.45
C ALA A 307 -6.88 -19.64 5.46
N GLU A 308 -7.24 -20.90 5.75
CA GLU A 308 -8.24 -21.23 6.77
C GLU A 308 -7.78 -20.81 8.16
N ILE A 309 -6.53 -21.14 8.54
CA ILE A 309 -5.97 -20.76 9.83
C ILE A 309 -5.91 -19.24 9.99
N ALA A 310 -5.50 -18.52 8.93
CA ALA A 310 -5.44 -17.07 8.95
C ALA A 310 -6.83 -16.44 9.03
N ALA A 311 -7.83 -16.97 8.33
CA ALA A 311 -9.20 -16.48 8.41
C ALA A 311 -9.76 -16.58 9.84
N GLU A 312 -9.58 -17.73 10.51
CA GLU A 312 -9.98 -17.92 11.91
C GLU A 312 -9.20 -16.99 12.84
N ALA A 313 -7.88 -16.90 12.67
CA ALA A 313 -7.02 -16.10 13.54
C ALA A 313 -7.30 -14.60 13.44
N THR A 314 -7.72 -14.12 12.27
CA THR A 314 -7.92 -12.69 11.98
C THR A 314 -9.34 -12.21 12.25
N GLU A 315 -10.33 -13.09 12.37
CA GLU A 315 -11.73 -12.71 12.64
C GLU A 315 -11.87 -11.73 13.83
N PRO A 316 -11.24 -11.95 15.01
CA PRO A 316 -11.35 -11.01 16.12
C PRO A 316 -10.61 -9.69 15.93
N ALA A 317 -9.74 -9.61 14.90
CA ALA A 317 -8.87 -8.47 14.63
C ALA A 317 -9.34 -7.60 13.45
N ALA A 318 -10.32 -8.05 12.66
CA ALA A 318 -10.65 -7.50 11.34
C ALA A 318 -10.97 -5.99 11.30
N ASP A 319 -11.54 -5.45 12.39
CA ASP A 319 -11.91 -4.03 12.49
C ASP A 319 -10.90 -3.17 13.27
N ARG A 320 -9.77 -3.75 13.72
CA ARG A 320 -8.82 -3.12 14.66
C ARG A 320 -7.73 -2.29 13.96
N TRP A 321 -8.10 -1.55 12.91
CA TRP A 321 -7.17 -0.75 12.11
C TRP A 321 -6.48 0.34 12.93
N ARG A 322 -7.25 1.04 13.77
CA ARG A 322 -6.73 2.11 14.61
C ARG A 322 -5.76 1.59 15.67
N GLU A 323 -6.08 0.49 16.33
CA GLU A 323 -5.21 -0.18 17.29
C GLU A 323 -3.95 -0.71 16.61
N ALA A 324 -4.07 -1.28 15.42
CA ALA A 324 -2.92 -1.73 14.64
C ALA A 324 -1.94 -0.58 14.34
N ALA A 325 -2.45 0.60 13.98
CA ALA A 325 -1.61 1.77 13.72
C ALA A 325 -0.96 2.33 15.00
N ARG A 326 -1.71 2.39 16.10
CA ARG A 326 -1.27 3.03 17.36
C ARG A 326 -0.41 2.12 18.22
N GLU A 327 -0.91 0.93 18.50
CA GLU A 327 -0.34 -0.02 19.47
C GLU A 327 0.46 -1.13 18.79
N GLY A 328 0.23 -1.38 17.50
CA GLY A 328 0.86 -2.49 16.78
C GLY A 328 0.56 -3.83 17.44
N LEU A 329 1.59 -4.65 17.63
CA LEU A 329 1.46 -5.94 18.35
C LEU A 329 1.48 -5.79 19.88
N GLY A 330 1.45 -4.56 20.41
CA GLY A 330 1.14 -4.31 21.81
C GLY A 330 -0.32 -4.65 22.15
N ASP A 331 -1.22 -4.60 21.15
CA ASP A 331 -2.58 -5.06 21.30
C ASP A 331 -2.65 -6.60 21.37
N PRO A 332 -3.25 -7.20 22.42
CA PRO A 332 -3.24 -8.65 22.60
C PRO A 332 -4.00 -9.46 21.53
N VAL A 333 -5.01 -8.89 20.87
CA VAL A 333 -5.77 -9.61 19.83
C VAL A 333 -4.94 -9.65 18.55
N LEU A 334 -4.37 -8.52 18.15
CA LEU A 334 -3.47 -8.42 17.00
C LEU A 334 -2.22 -9.28 17.21
N ALA A 335 -1.64 -9.29 18.41
CA ALA A 335 -0.50 -10.13 18.74
C ALA A 335 -0.79 -11.63 18.58
N ARG A 336 -1.95 -12.11 19.07
CA ARG A 336 -2.35 -13.52 18.91
C ARG A 336 -2.59 -13.88 17.45
N ALA A 337 -3.32 -13.03 16.73
CA ALA A 337 -3.60 -13.22 15.31
C ALA A 337 -2.30 -13.27 14.49
N ALA A 338 -1.39 -12.33 14.71
CA ALA A 338 -0.10 -12.26 14.03
C ALA A 338 0.76 -13.51 14.28
N ARG A 339 0.88 -13.97 15.53
CA ARG A 339 1.65 -15.20 15.84
C ARG A 339 1.10 -16.41 15.09
N ARG A 340 -0.23 -16.55 15.08
CA ARG A 340 -0.88 -17.67 14.40
C ARG A 340 -0.72 -17.60 12.88
N CYS A 341 -0.81 -16.39 12.30
CA CYS A 341 -0.57 -16.15 10.88
C CYS A 341 0.89 -16.45 10.49
N PHE A 342 1.88 -16.02 11.27
CA PHE A 342 3.28 -16.29 10.98
C PHE A 342 3.65 -17.77 11.12
N GLU A 343 3.10 -18.47 12.11
CA GLU A 343 3.25 -19.93 12.24
C GLU A 343 2.68 -20.65 11.00
N ALA A 344 1.43 -20.32 10.61
CA ALA A 344 0.80 -20.91 9.43
C ALA A 344 1.56 -20.61 8.13
N ALA A 345 2.12 -19.39 8.00
CA ALA A 345 2.94 -19.02 6.86
C ALA A 345 4.24 -19.85 6.81
N CYS A 346 4.96 -20.01 7.92
CA CYS A 346 6.16 -20.83 7.98
C CYS A 346 5.89 -22.29 7.59
N ASP A 347 4.77 -22.87 8.03
CA ASP A 347 4.36 -24.22 7.67
C ASP A 347 3.98 -24.34 6.18
N ALA A 348 3.38 -23.30 5.61
CA ALA A 348 2.91 -23.26 4.23
C ALA A 348 3.99 -23.05 3.20
N LEU A 349 5.03 -22.26 3.52
CA LEU A 349 6.11 -21.93 2.60
C LEU A 349 6.72 -23.19 1.93
N PRO A 350 7.05 -24.29 2.64
CA PRO A 350 7.48 -25.53 1.99
C PRO A 350 6.44 -26.16 1.06
N ARG A 351 5.15 -26.11 1.40
CA ARG A 351 4.07 -26.68 0.57
C ARG A 351 3.89 -25.95 -0.76
N ILE A 352 4.19 -24.64 -0.77
CA ILE A 352 4.15 -23.81 -1.98
C ILE A 352 5.51 -23.67 -2.68
N GLY A 353 6.51 -24.48 -2.31
CA GLY A 353 7.84 -24.50 -2.95
C GLY A 353 8.74 -23.31 -2.58
N ALA A 354 8.50 -22.69 -1.43
CA ALA A 354 9.20 -21.52 -0.92
C ALA A 354 9.97 -21.78 0.39
N GLN A 355 10.43 -23.02 0.60
CA GLN A 355 11.17 -23.42 1.81
C GLN A 355 12.41 -22.56 2.10
N ALA A 356 13.03 -21.97 1.07
CA ALA A 356 14.20 -21.11 1.23
C ALA A 356 13.89 -19.80 1.98
N LEU A 357 12.62 -19.37 2.02
CA LEU A 357 12.20 -18.15 2.72
C LEU A 357 11.86 -18.40 4.20
N VAL A 358 11.71 -19.66 4.63
CA VAL A 358 11.33 -20.00 6.01
C VAL A 358 12.29 -19.41 7.05
N PRO A 359 13.63 -19.51 6.91
CA PRO A 359 14.54 -18.95 7.92
C PRO A 359 14.39 -17.43 8.08
N LEU A 360 14.09 -16.72 6.99
CA LEU A 360 13.90 -15.27 7.02
C LEU A 360 12.59 -14.89 7.72
N VAL A 361 11.49 -15.56 7.37
CA VAL A 361 10.17 -15.33 7.98
C VAL A 361 10.17 -15.72 9.46
N ASP A 362 10.76 -16.87 9.80
CA ASP A 362 10.87 -17.34 11.17
C ASP A 362 11.77 -16.44 12.02
N GLY A 363 12.91 -15.98 11.45
CA GLY A 363 13.78 -15.02 12.10
C GLY A 363 13.10 -13.67 12.37
N TYR A 364 12.28 -13.18 11.43
CA TYR A 364 11.43 -12.00 11.66
C TYR A 364 10.42 -12.25 12.79
N ALA A 365 9.76 -13.41 12.79
CA ALA A 365 8.79 -13.78 13.80
C ALA A 365 9.42 -13.86 15.20
N GLU A 366 10.62 -14.45 15.34
CA GLU A 366 11.37 -14.53 16.59
C GLU A 366 11.78 -13.14 17.11
N ARG A 367 12.21 -12.26 16.21
CA ARG A 367 12.67 -10.92 16.58
C ARG A 367 11.50 -10.03 17.03
N TYR A 368 10.36 -10.13 16.34
CA TYR A 368 9.25 -9.18 16.47
C TYR A 368 7.96 -9.86 16.94
N VAL A 369 7.34 -10.66 16.07
CA VAL A 369 5.95 -11.12 16.22
C VAL A 369 5.71 -11.94 17.50
N ARG A 370 6.57 -12.92 17.79
CA ARG A 370 6.45 -13.75 19.00
C ARG A 370 6.61 -12.93 20.28
N ARG A 371 7.35 -11.83 20.21
CA ARG A 371 7.58 -10.89 21.33
C ARG A 371 6.51 -9.81 21.45
N GLY A 372 5.50 -9.79 20.56
CA GLY A 372 4.52 -8.71 20.53
C GLY A 372 5.13 -7.37 20.12
N ARG A 373 6.17 -7.40 19.27
CA ARG A 373 6.89 -6.23 18.78
C ARG A 373 6.79 -6.13 17.26
N CYS A 374 7.19 -4.99 16.72
CA CYS A 374 7.31 -4.68 15.29
C CYS A 374 8.60 -3.86 15.04
N PRO A 375 9.01 -3.63 13.78
CA PRO A 375 10.19 -2.81 13.46
C PRO A 375 10.17 -1.41 14.08
N ALA A 376 9.00 -0.78 14.21
CA ALA A 376 8.84 0.51 14.87
C ALA A 376 9.24 0.53 16.36
N ASP A 377 9.41 -0.64 17.01
CA ASP A 377 9.91 -0.74 18.38
C ASP A 377 11.45 -0.73 18.49
N ASP A 378 12.17 -0.76 17.36
CA ASP A 378 13.64 -0.69 17.35
C ASP A 378 14.17 0.74 17.23
N GLU A 379 13.36 1.68 16.75
CA GLU A 379 13.67 3.11 16.78
C GLU A 379 13.12 3.77 18.06
N PRO A 380 13.82 4.74 18.67
CA PRO A 380 13.28 5.48 19.80
C PRO A 380 12.00 6.22 19.40
N LEU A 381 10.91 6.03 20.15
CA LEU A 381 9.63 6.73 19.95
C LEU A 381 9.76 8.27 20.07
N ASP A 382 10.85 8.74 20.69
CA ASP A 382 11.14 10.16 20.98
C ASP A 382 12.43 10.64 20.31
N GLY A 383 12.42 10.75 18.98
CA GLY A 383 13.41 11.54 18.26
C GLY A 383 13.10 13.04 18.33
N THR A 384 13.34 13.70 19.47
CA THR A 384 13.36 15.18 19.55
C THR A 384 14.76 15.70 19.85
N PRO A 385 15.24 16.62 18.99
CA PRO A 385 15.51 17.97 19.47
C PRO A 385 14.64 18.98 18.71
N GLY A 386 13.88 19.80 19.44
CA GLY A 386 13.20 20.99 18.91
C GLY A 386 11.71 20.82 18.66
N GLY A 387 10.92 21.41 19.56
CA GLY A 387 9.47 21.41 19.53
C GLY A 387 8.89 22.08 18.27
N ALA A 388 7.89 21.42 17.72
CA ALA A 388 6.90 22.04 16.86
C ALA A 388 5.54 21.58 17.40
N THR A 389 4.86 22.48 18.10
CA THR A 389 3.47 22.32 18.50
C THR A 389 2.59 22.25 17.26
N VAL A 390 1.86 21.15 17.09
CA VAL A 390 0.71 21.09 16.17
C VAL A 390 -0.39 21.99 16.74
N PRO A 391 -1.07 22.85 15.94
CA PRO A 391 -2.14 23.67 16.45
C PRO A 391 -3.28 22.78 16.96
N ALA A 392 -3.78 23.08 18.15
CA ALA A 392 -4.93 22.41 18.73
C ALA A 392 -6.10 22.44 17.74
N GLY A 393 -6.55 21.25 17.33
CA GLY A 393 -7.82 21.09 16.62
C GLY A 393 -8.95 21.65 17.49
N LYS A 394 -9.80 22.47 16.89
CA LYS A 394 -11.02 22.97 17.51
C LYS A 394 -11.85 21.79 18.03
N GLU A 395 -12.36 21.96 19.24
CA GLU A 395 -13.28 21.05 19.94
C GLU A 395 -14.41 20.57 19.02
N GLU A 396 -14.66 19.27 19.04
CA GLU A 396 -15.84 18.66 18.42
C GLU A 396 -17.11 19.08 19.18
N PRO A 397 -18.22 19.40 18.48
CA PRO A 397 -19.50 19.64 19.13
C PRO A 397 -20.06 18.31 19.67
N ARG A 398 -20.33 18.28 20.98
CA ARG A 398 -21.12 17.24 21.62
C ARG A 398 -22.57 17.34 21.12
N TRP A 399 -23.07 16.28 20.50
CA TRP A 399 -24.49 16.14 20.20
C TRP A 399 -25.17 15.38 21.35
N THR A 400 -26.12 16.04 22.02
CA THR A 400 -27.21 15.41 22.77
C THR A 400 -28.34 15.04 21.84
#